data_AF-A0A535F114-F1
#
_entry.id   AF-A0A535F114-F1
#
_cell.length_a   1.000
_cell.length_b   1.000
_cell.length_c   1.000
_cell.angle_alpha   90.00
_cell.angle_beta   90.00
_cell.angle_gamma   90.00
#
_symmetry.space_group_name_H-M   'P 1'
#
loop_
_entity.id
_entity.type
_entity.pdbx_description
1 polymer ?
#
loop_
_entity_poly.entity_id
_entity_poly.type
_entity_poly.pdbx_seq_one_letter_code
_entity_poly.pdbx_strand_id
1 'polypeptide(L)' 'MDRATDFELPSSEGESWRLAEHLARGPVVLVFYRGDW' A
#
# COMPACT_ATOMS: atom_id res chain seq x y z
N MET A 1 -4.13 16.84 -12.15
CA MET A 1 -3.63 15.46 -12.03
C MET A 1 -4.17 14.90 -10.74
N ASP A 2 -4.86 13.78 -10.80
CA ASP A 2 -5.36 13.09 -9.61
C ASP A 2 -4.21 12.22 -9.06
N ARG A 3 -3.83 12.42 -7.79
CA ARG A 3 -2.72 11.72 -7.15
C ARG A 3 -3.31 10.75 -6.13
N ALA A 4 -2.90 9.48 -6.19
CA ALA A 4 -3.30 8.50 -5.18
C ALA A 4 -2.99 9.03 -3.77
N THR A 5 -3.99 8.95 -2.89
CA THR A 5 -3.82 9.29 -1.47
C THR A 5 -2.77 8.37 -0.86
N ASP A 6 -1.75 8.96 -0.24
CA ASP A 6 -0.73 8.19 0.49
C ASP A 6 -1.37 7.54 1.73
N PHE A 7 -0.92 6.33 2.05
CA PHE A 7 -1.38 5.61 3.24
C PHE A 7 -0.28 4.69 3.77
N GLU A 8 -0.44 4.33 5.04
CA GLU A 8 0.41 3.40 5.76
C GLU A 8 -0.42 2.23 6.26
N LEU A 9 0.04 1.01 6.03
CA LEU A 9 -0.59 -0.23 6.48
C LEU A 9 0.44 -1.11 7.19
N PRO A 10 0.06 -1.88 8.22
CA PRO A 10 0.91 -2.94 8.73
C PRO A 10 1.05 -4.05 7.68
N SER A 11 2.27 -4.54 7.48
CA SER A 11 2.55 -5.75 6.73
C SER A 11 2.12 -6.99 7.51
N SER A 12 2.19 -8.16 6.88
CA SER A 12 1.96 -9.44 7.55
C SER A 12 2.93 -9.72 8.70
N GLU A 13 4.10 -9.07 8.70
CA GLU A 13 5.11 -9.21 9.74
C GLU A 13 4.97 -8.12 10.84
N GLY A 14 3.94 -7.25 10.73
CA GLY A 14 3.72 -6.13 11.63
C GLY A 14 4.60 -4.92 11.34
N GLU A 15 5.37 -4.95 10.26
CA GLU A 15 6.19 -3.82 9.82
C GLU A 15 5.34 -2.74 9.17
N SER A 16 5.77 -1.49 9.25
CA SER A 16 5.10 -0.40 8.56
C SER A 16 5.37 -0.46 7.06
N TRP A 17 4.31 -0.42 6.26
CA TRP A 17 4.36 -0.37 4.80
C TRP A 17 3.70 0.91 4.30
N ARG A 18 4.46 1.75 3.56
CA ARG A 18 3.97 3.04 3.06
C ARG A 18 3.92 3.09 1.53
N LEU A 19 2.80 3.55 0.97
CA LEU A 19 2.56 3.56 -0.48
C LEU A 19 3.59 4.40 -1.25
N ALA A 20 3.91 5.60 -0.74
CA ALA A 20 4.86 6.51 -1.41
C ALA A 20 6.25 5.90 -1.64
N GLU A 21 6.76 5.12 -0.68
CA GLU A 21 8.08 4.48 -0.76
C GLU A 21 8.13 3.42 -1.87
N HIS A 22 7.01 2.72 -2.07
CA HIS A 22 6.88 1.69 -3.08
C HIS A 22 6.68 2.30 -4.47
N LEU A 23 5.86 3.35 -4.58
CA LEU A 23 5.69 4.10 -5.83
C LEU A 23 7.00 4.76 -6.30
N ALA A 24 7.86 5.19 -5.37
CA ALA A 24 9.18 5.74 -5.71
C ALA A 24 10.09 4.70 -6.39
N ARG A 25 9.85 3.40 -6.19
CA ARG A 25 10.60 2.29 -6.78
C ARG A 25 10.00 1.80 -8.10
N GLY A 26 8.77 2.18 -8.42
CA GLY A 26 8.08 1.81 -9.65
C GLY A 26 6.56 1.70 -9.49
N PRO A 27 5.84 1.37 -10.58
CA PRO A 27 4.40 1.17 -10.53
C PRO A 27 4.04 -0.05 -9.66
N VAL A 28 2.94 0.06 -8.92
CA VAL A 28 2.41 -1.01 -8.06
C VAL A 28 0.94 -1.27 -8.36
N VAL A 29 0.50 -2.51 -8.15
CA VAL A 29 -0.91 -2.91 -8.18
C VAL A 29 -1.34 -3.21 -6.75
N LEU A 30 -2.39 -2.52 -6.29
CA LEU A 30 -3.00 -2.75 -4.99
C LEU A 30 -4.25 -3.62 -5.16
N VAL A 31 -4.33 -4.71 -4.39
CA VAL A 31 -5.50 -5.59 -4.37
C VAL A 31 -6.07 -5.57 -2.96
N PHE A 32 -7.20 -4.88 -2.78
CA PHE A 32 -7.96 -4.92 -1.53
C PHE A 32 -8.90 -6.11 -1.57
N TYR A 33 -8.56 -7.17 -0.85
CA TYR A 33 -9.45 -8.29 -0.64
C TYR A 33 -10.25 -8.06 0.65
N ARG A 34 -11.57 -8.28 0.58
CA ARG A 34 -12.41 -8.28 1.78
C ARG A 34 -12.33 -9.68 2.37
N GLY A 35 -11.47 -9.89 3.36
CA GLY A 35 -11.36 -11.17 4.07
C GLY A 35 -12.58 -11.44 4.94
N ASP A 36 -13.15 -12.63 4.84
CA ASP A 36 -13.70 -13.31 6.02
C ASP A 36 -12.49 -13.65 6.89
N TRP A 37 -12.31 -12.93 7.99
CA TRP A 37 -11.25 -13.15 8.98
C TRP A 37 -11.48 -14.46 9.74
#